data_AF-A0A6A3AQW8-F1
#
_entry.id   AF-A0A6A3AQW8-F1
#
_cell.length_a   1.000
_cell.length_b   1.000
_cell.length_c   1.000
_cell.angle_alpha   90.00
_cell.angle_beta   90.00
_cell.angle_gamma   90.00
#
_symmetry.space_group_name_H-M   'P 1'
#
loop_
_entity.id
_entity.type
_entity.pdbx_description
1 polymer ?
#
loop_
_entity_poly.entity_id
_entity_poly.type
_entity_poly.pdbx_seq_one_letter_code
_entity_poly.pdbx_strand_id
1 'polypeptide(L)'
;MGEEVKTAIPESLLKKNKRNEEWELAKRQELEAAKKKKDKKDLAALAFETVNKATMNTLHLLEPYVTYGYPNLKSVRELIYKRGFGKLNKQRNAIVEQALGKFGIICVEDLIHEIMTVGPHFKEGNNFLWPFQLKAPLRGLKKKRNHYVEGGDAGNRENFINELIRRMN
;
A
#
# COMPACT_ATOMS: atom_id res chain seq x y z
N MET A 1 -53.22 -3.95 43.25
CA MET A 1 -52.11 -4.66 43.92
C MET A 1 -51.09 -5.04 42.86
N GLY A 2 -49.88 -4.49 42.95
CA GLY A 2 -48.80 -4.75 42.00
C GLY A 2 -47.90 -3.53 41.81
N GLU A 3 -47.29 -3.01 42.89
CA GLU A 3 -46.16 -2.08 42.74
C GLU A 3 -44.96 -2.85 42.20
N GLU A 4 -44.46 -2.43 41.04
CA GLU A 4 -43.19 -2.91 40.50
C GLU A 4 -42.06 -2.51 41.46
N VAL A 5 -41.51 -3.52 42.14
CA VAL A 5 -40.27 -3.36 42.93
C VAL A 5 -39.14 -3.07 41.95
N LYS A 6 -38.86 -1.78 41.72
CA LYS A 6 -37.62 -1.35 41.06
C LYS A 6 -36.46 -1.72 41.99
N THR A 7 -35.85 -2.87 41.73
CA THR A 7 -34.62 -3.29 42.42
C THR A 7 -33.54 -2.23 42.16
N ALA A 8 -33.31 -1.36 43.15
CA ALA A 8 -32.28 -0.34 43.08
C ALA A 8 -30.92 -1.04 43.01
N ILE A 9 -30.26 -0.94 41.85
CA ILE A 9 -28.94 -1.55 41.65
C ILE A 9 -27.96 -0.90 42.64
N PRO A 10 -27.30 -1.67 43.51
CA PRO A 10 -26.29 -1.16 44.43
C PRO A 10 -25.21 -0.37 43.68
N GLU A 11 -24.80 0.78 44.20
CA GLU A 11 -23.74 1.61 43.59
C GLU A 11 -22.43 0.84 43.34
N SER A 12 -22.16 -0.18 44.16
CA SER A 12 -21.02 -1.08 44.01
C SER A 12 -21.06 -1.87 42.69
N LEU A 13 -22.25 -2.31 42.26
CA LEU A 13 -22.45 -2.99 40.98
C LEU A 13 -22.34 -2.01 39.81
N LEU A 14 -22.86 -0.79 39.95
CA LEU A 14 -22.74 0.26 38.93
C LEU A 14 -21.26 0.63 38.67
N LYS A 15 -20.46 0.75 39.73
CA LYS A 15 -19.00 0.98 39.65
C LYS A 15 -18.25 -0.23 39.08
N LYS A 16 -18.73 -1.46 39.28
CA LYS A 16 -18.14 -2.67 38.68
C LYS A 16 -18.43 -2.75 37.19
N ASN A 17 -19.65 -2.43 36.77
CA ASN A 17 -20.05 -2.45 35.36
C ASN A 17 -19.31 -1.38 34.55
N LYS A 18 -19.21 -0.14 35.06
CA LYS A 18 -18.44 0.92 34.41
C LYS A 18 -16.96 0.55 34.21
N ARG A 19 -16.32 -0.03 35.24
CA ARG A 19 -14.93 -0.50 35.12
C ARG A 19 -14.78 -1.62 34.10
N ASN A 20 -15.76 -2.53 34.02
CA ASN A 20 -15.75 -3.60 33.01
C ASN A 20 -15.93 -3.03 31.59
N GLU A 21 -16.80 -2.04 31.39
CA GLU A 21 -17.00 -1.35 30.11
C GLU A 21 -15.74 -0.59 29.67
N GLU A 22 -15.11 0.14 30.60
CA GLU A 22 -13.83 0.82 30.38
C GLU A 22 -12.71 -0.18 30.04
N TRP A 23 -12.67 -1.33 30.72
CA TRP A 23 -11.71 -2.39 30.46
C TRP A 23 -11.90 -3.04 29.08
N GLU A 24 -13.15 -3.31 28.67
CA GLU A 24 -13.48 -3.83 27.35
C GLU A 24 -13.15 -2.81 26.24
N LEU A 25 -13.43 -1.52 26.46
CA LEU A 25 -13.09 -0.46 25.52
C LEU A 25 -11.57 -0.34 25.35
N ALA A 26 -10.82 -0.37 26.44
CA ALA A 26 -9.35 -0.33 26.43
C ALA A 26 -8.77 -1.55 25.70
N LYS A 27 -9.25 -2.76 26.01
CA LYS A 27 -8.82 -4.00 25.35
C LYS A 27 -9.15 -4.01 23.85
N ARG A 28 -10.30 -3.46 23.46
CA ARG A 28 -10.68 -3.29 22.05
C ARG A 28 -9.78 -2.27 21.34
N GLN A 29 -9.46 -1.15 21.99
CA GLN A 29 -8.50 -0.17 21.47
C GLN A 29 -7.09 -0.76 21.33
N GLU A 30 -6.63 -1.54 22.30
CA GLU A 30 -5.34 -2.24 22.22
C GLU A 30 -5.32 -3.26 21.09
N LEU A 31 -6.38 -4.06 20.95
CA LEU A 31 -6.51 -5.03 19.86
C LEU A 31 -6.54 -4.33 18.50
N GLU A 32 -7.26 -3.20 18.37
CA GLU A 32 -7.28 -2.39 17.16
C GLU A 32 -5.92 -1.73 16.87
N ALA A 33 -5.21 -1.25 17.90
CA ALA A 33 -3.87 -0.69 17.76
C ALA A 33 -2.85 -1.76 17.36
N ALA A 34 -2.95 -2.98 17.93
CA ALA A 34 -2.12 -4.12 17.56
C ALA A 34 -2.42 -4.60 16.13
N LYS A 35 -3.69 -4.65 15.73
CA LYS A 35 -4.11 -4.92 14.34
C LYS A 35 -3.54 -3.86 13.39
N LYS A 36 -3.71 -2.56 13.70
CA LYS A 36 -3.12 -1.46 12.93
C LYS A 36 -1.60 -1.55 12.83
N LYS A 37 -0.90 -1.92 13.92
CA LYS A 37 0.56 -2.11 13.91
C LYS A 37 0.97 -3.30 13.02
N LYS A 38 0.24 -4.41 13.07
CA LYS A 38 0.48 -5.60 12.23
C LYS A 38 0.22 -5.29 10.76
N ASP A 39 -0.92 -4.70 10.44
CA ASP A 39 -1.30 -4.32 9.08
C ASP A 39 -0.26 -3.39 8.45
N LYS A 40 0.32 -2.47 9.24
CA LYS A 40 1.37 -1.55 8.79
C LYS A 40 2.72 -2.22 8.56
N LYS A 41 3.02 -3.32 9.27
CA LYS A 41 4.25 -4.12 9.12
C LYS A 41 4.23 -4.98 7.86
N ASP A 42 3.05 -5.37 7.40
CA ASP A 42 2.84 -6.20 6.21
C ASP A 42 2.69 -5.37 4.92
N LEU A 43 2.94 -4.06 4.99
CA LEU A 43 2.93 -3.18 3.82
C LEU A 43 4.19 -3.37 3.00
N ALA A 44 4.02 -3.69 1.71
CA ALA A 44 5.10 -3.60 0.74
C ALA A 44 5.08 -2.22 0.07
N ALA A 45 6.25 -1.69 -0.26
CA ALA A 45 6.36 -0.50 -1.08
C ALA A 45 6.61 -0.92 -2.54
N LEU A 46 5.93 -0.28 -3.49
CA LEU A 46 6.20 -0.40 -4.91
C LEU A 46 6.59 0.99 -5.46
N ALA A 47 7.58 1.01 -6.33
CA ALA A 47 8.01 2.19 -7.07
C ALA A 47 8.31 1.80 -8.52
N PHE A 48 8.21 2.76 -9.44
CA PHE A 48 8.67 2.60 -10.82
C PHE A 48 10.10 3.10 -10.94
N GLU A 49 10.90 2.46 -11.79
CA GLU A 49 12.30 2.79 -12.01
C GLU A 49 12.65 2.54 -13.48
N THR A 50 13.56 3.34 -14.04
CA THR A 50 14.02 3.14 -15.42
C THR A 50 15.11 2.08 -15.49
N VAL A 51 15.13 1.34 -16.60
CA VAL A 51 16.12 0.29 -16.83
C VAL A 51 17.39 0.90 -17.39
N ASN A 52 18.34 1.18 -16.51
CA ASN A 52 19.70 1.61 -16.86
C ASN A 52 20.72 0.58 -16.37
N LYS A 53 21.93 0.60 -16.94
CA LYS A 53 23.02 -0.30 -16.52
C LYS A 53 23.31 -0.22 -15.01
N ALA A 54 23.30 0.99 -14.45
CA ALA A 54 23.49 1.20 -13.02
C ALA A 54 22.34 0.63 -12.18
N THR A 55 21.10 0.81 -12.63
CA THR A 55 19.91 0.25 -11.98
C THR A 55 19.96 -1.27 -11.97
N MET A 56 20.31 -1.90 -13.10
CA MET A 56 20.42 -3.35 -13.19
C MET A 56 21.48 -3.91 -12.23
N ASN A 57 22.66 -3.28 -12.15
CA ASN A 57 23.69 -3.68 -11.18
C ASN A 57 23.18 -3.56 -9.73
N THR A 58 22.44 -2.50 -9.43
CA THR A 58 21.83 -2.28 -8.11
C THR A 58 20.78 -3.36 -7.81
N LEU A 59 19.94 -3.70 -8.79
CA LEU A 59 18.91 -4.73 -8.67
C LEU A 59 19.49 -6.12 -8.46
N HIS A 60 20.62 -6.45 -9.10
CA HIS A 60 21.32 -7.71 -8.86
C HIS A 60 21.82 -7.84 -7.42
N LEU A 61 22.30 -6.75 -6.82
CA LEU A 61 22.71 -6.75 -5.41
C LEU A 61 21.51 -6.90 -4.46
N LEU A 62 20.37 -6.32 -4.82
CA LEU A 62 19.15 -6.31 -4.01
C LEU A 62 18.19 -7.48 -4.30
N GLU A 63 18.57 -8.36 -5.22
CA GLU A 63 17.77 -9.47 -5.71
C GLU A 63 17.09 -10.34 -4.63
N PRO A 64 17.75 -10.73 -3.52
CA PRO A 64 17.09 -11.55 -2.48
C PRO A 64 16.06 -10.78 -1.64
N TYR A 65 15.96 -9.46 -1.79
CA TYR A 65 15.07 -8.59 -1.01
C TYR A 65 13.97 -7.93 -1.85
N VAL A 66 14.19 -7.80 -3.16
CA VAL A 66 13.31 -7.08 -4.07
C VAL A 66 12.77 -8.03 -5.13
N THR A 67 11.49 -7.90 -5.42
CA THR A 67 10.85 -8.54 -6.56
C THR A 67 10.60 -7.47 -7.62
N TYR A 68 11.07 -7.68 -8.84
CA TYR A 68 10.94 -6.72 -9.93
C TYR A 68 10.50 -7.39 -11.25
N GLY A 69 10.07 -6.60 -12.22
CA GLY A 69 9.59 -7.09 -13.51
C GLY A 69 8.95 -5.97 -14.34
N TYR A 70 8.30 -6.34 -15.44
CA TYR A 70 7.74 -5.39 -16.40
C TYR A 70 6.23 -5.23 -16.19
N PRO A 71 5.77 -4.06 -15.74
CA PRO A 71 4.35 -3.82 -15.56
C PRO A 71 3.65 -3.62 -16.91
N ASN A 72 2.38 -4.03 -16.99
CA ASN A 72 1.52 -3.72 -18.13
C ASN A 72 0.69 -2.45 -17.87
N LEU A 73 0.14 -1.88 -18.95
CA LEU A 73 -0.68 -0.66 -18.90
C LEU A 73 -1.84 -0.79 -17.89
N LYS A 74 -2.50 -1.95 -17.83
CA LYS A 74 -3.61 -2.20 -16.90
C LYS A 74 -3.14 -2.13 -15.44
N SER A 75 -2.01 -2.76 -15.10
CA SER A 75 -1.44 -2.75 -13.76
C SER A 75 -1.05 -1.34 -13.33
N VAL A 76 -0.36 -0.58 -14.20
CA VAL A 76 0.05 0.80 -13.91
C VAL A 76 -1.16 1.71 -13.73
N ARG A 77 -2.13 1.62 -14.64
CA ARG A 77 -3.39 2.37 -14.55
C ARG A 77 -4.10 2.09 -13.23
N GLU A 78 -4.30 0.82 -12.89
CA GLU A 78 -4.96 0.45 -11.64
C GLU A 78 -4.19 0.91 -10.39
N LEU A 79 -2.86 0.85 -10.41
CA LEU A 79 -2.01 1.33 -9.31
C LEU A 79 -2.16 2.84 -9.10
N ILE A 80 -2.04 3.62 -10.18
CA ILE A 80 -2.12 5.08 -10.13
C ILE A 80 -3.52 5.52 -9.67
N TYR A 81 -4.59 4.94 -10.22
CA TYR A 81 -5.95 5.31 -9.80
C TYR A 81 -6.31 4.87 -8.38
N LYS A 82 -5.98 3.63 -7.99
CA LYS A 82 -6.41 3.10 -6.67
C LYS A 82 -5.51 3.55 -5.53
N ARG A 83 -4.20 3.69 -5.79
CA ARG A 83 -3.15 3.83 -4.77
C ARG A 83 -2.19 4.99 -5.04
N GLY A 84 -2.26 5.65 -6.19
CA GLY A 84 -1.44 6.82 -6.49
C GLY A 84 -1.80 7.99 -5.58
N PHE A 85 -0.81 8.49 -4.87
CA PHE A 85 -0.91 9.72 -4.10
C PHE A 85 0.19 10.66 -4.57
N GLY A 86 -0.18 11.91 -4.83
CA GLY A 86 0.80 12.96 -5.05
C GLY A 86 1.52 13.26 -3.74
N LYS A 87 2.85 13.46 -3.83
CA LYS A 87 3.69 13.89 -2.72
C LYS A 87 3.25 15.26 -2.17
N LEU A 88 2.64 16.08 -3.02
CA LEU A 88 2.07 17.37 -2.65
C LEU A 88 0.69 17.17 -1.99
N ASN A 89 0.56 17.57 -0.72
CA ASN A 89 -0.69 17.58 0.05
C ASN A 89 -1.46 16.24 0.18
N LYS A 90 -0.83 15.11 -0.15
CA LYS A 90 -1.43 13.75 -0.08
C LYS A 90 -2.76 13.62 -0.85
N GLN A 91 -3.02 14.45 -1.85
CA GLN A 91 -4.21 14.35 -2.69
C GLN A 91 -3.92 13.60 -4.00
N ARG A 92 -4.97 13.10 -4.66
CA ARG A 92 -4.86 12.15 -5.79
C ARG A 92 -4.96 12.78 -7.18
N ASN A 93 -5.93 13.68 -7.41
CA ASN A 93 -6.33 14.03 -8.79
C ASN A 93 -6.21 15.52 -9.12
N ALA A 94 -6.56 16.43 -8.21
CA ALA A 94 -6.63 17.86 -8.50
C ALA A 94 -5.27 18.57 -8.59
N ILE A 95 -4.18 17.87 -8.27
CA ILE A 95 -2.85 18.47 -8.10
C ILE A 95 -1.89 18.14 -9.26
N VAL A 96 -2.26 17.20 -10.16
CA VAL A 96 -1.36 16.78 -11.25
C VAL A 96 -1.00 17.96 -12.14
N GLU A 97 -2.00 18.71 -12.63
CA GLU A 97 -1.79 19.90 -13.45
C GLU A 97 -0.98 20.98 -12.71
N GLN A 98 -1.26 21.21 -11.43
CA GLN A 98 -0.54 22.21 -10.64
C GLN A 98 0.95 21.85 -10.45
N ALA A 99 1.27 20.57 -10.28
CA ALA A 99 2.63 20.12 -10.02
C ALA A 99 3.45 19.87 -11.30
N LEU A 100 2.81 19.30 -12.33
CA LEU A 100 3.45 18.80 -13.54
C LEU A 100 2.99 19.49 -14.83
N GLY A 101 2.04 20.43 -14.77
CA GLY A 101 1.54 21.14 -15.95
C GLY A 101 2.63 21.89 -16.73
N LYS A 102 3.71 22.31 -16.05
CA LYS A 102 4.91 22.89 -16.69
C LYS A 102 5.66 21.92 -17.62
N PHE A 103 5.46 20.62 -17.45
CA PHE A 103 6.04 19.55 -18.27
C PHE A 103 5.04 19.01 -19.30
N GLY A 104 3.87 19.64 -19.44
CA GLY A 104 2.81 19.18 -20.36
C GLY A 104 1.99 18.01 -19.84
N ILE A 105 2.14 17.62 -18.56
CA ILE A 105 1.34 16.56 -17.93
C ILE A 105 0.16 17.23 -17.23
N ILE A 106 -1.01 17.22 -17.89
CA ILE A 106 -2.18 17.96 -17.43
C ILE A 106 -3.10 17.02 -16.64
N CYS A 107 -3.26 15.78 -17.11
CA CYS A 107 -4.16 14.81 -16.50
C CYS A 107 -3.43 13.55 -16.01
N VAL A 108 -4.17 12.70 -15.29
CA VAL A 108 -3.66 11.40 -14.80
C VAL A 108 -3.33 10.45 -15.96
N GLU A 109 -4.04 10.54 -17.09
CA GLU A 109 -3.76 9.69 -18.25
C GLU A 109 -2.43 10.05 -18.90
N ASP A 110 -2.10 11.34 -18.99
CA ASP A 110 -0.78 11.81 -19.46
C ASP A 110 0.33 11.29 -18.55
N LEU A 111 0.10 11.28 -17.22
CA LEU A 111 1.05 10.72 -16.25
C LEU A 111 1.23 9.21 -16.43
N ILE A 112 0.15 8.47 -16.65
CA ILE A 112 0.20 7.02 -16.93
C ILE A 112 0.99 6.77 -18.21
N HIS A 113 0.71 7.54 -19.27
CA HIS A 113 1.41 7.44 -20.54
C HIS A 113 2.91 7.69 -20.35
N GLU A 114 3.28 8.80 -19.70
CA GLU A 114 4.67 9.19 -19.45
C GLU A 114 5.46 8.11 -18.68
N ILE A 115 4.83 7.48 -17.68
CA ILE A 115 5.44 6.40 -16.88
C ILE A 115 5.59 5.13 -17.72
N MET A 116 4.60 4.77 -18.52
CA MET A 116 4.61 3.54 -19.32
C MET A 116 5.60 3.62 -20.49
N THR A 117 5.67 4.76 -21.16
CA THR A 117 6.56 4.95 -22.32
C THR A 117 7.96 5.42 -21.92
N VAL A 118 8.19 5.71 -20.64
CA VAL A 118 9.44 6.30 -20.14
C VAL A 118 9.78 7.56 -20.92
N GLY A 119 8.87 8.53 -20.89
CA GLY A 119 9.03 9.79 -21.61
C GLY A 119 10.12 10.72 -21.02
N PRO A 120 10.34 11.89 -21.64
CA PRO A 120 11.41 12.82 -21.26
C PRO A 120 11.28 13.37 -19.83
N HIS A 121 10.08 13.38 -19.27
CA HIS A 121 9.75 13.86 -17.93
C HIS A 121 9.36 12.73 -16.97
N PHE A 122 9.79 11.50 -17.27
CA PHE A 122 9.56 10.33 -16.41
C PHE A 122 10.01 10.57 -14.97
N LYS A 123 11.18 11.18 -14.78
CA LYS A 123 11.77 11.38 -13.45
C LYS A 123 10.89 12.30 -12.60
N GLU A 124 10.36 13.35 -13.20
CA GLU A 124 9.48 14.33 -12.57
C GLU A 124 8.11 13.71 -12.25
N GLY A 125 7.53 12.96 -13.19
CA GLY A 125 6.29 12.22 -12.98
C GLY A 125 6.40 11.15 -11.89
N ASN A 126 7.50 10.39 -11.87
CA ASN A 126 7.75 9.37 -10.87
C ASN A 126 8.02 9.98 -9.48
N ASN A 127 8.78 11.08 -9.39
CA ASN A 127 9.04 11.77 -8.13
C ASN A 127 7.81 12.48 -7.55
N PHE A 128 6.83 12.82 -8.40
CA PHE A 128 5.53 13.32 -7.94
C PHE A 128 4.76 12.24 -7.18
N LEU A 129 4.87 10.99 -7.58
CA LEU A 129 4.19 9.86 -6.91
C LEU A 129 4.89 9.51 -5.59
N TRP A 130 4.11 9.34 -4.54
CA TRP A 130 4.58 8.65 -3.34
C TRP A 130 4.73 7.16 -3.63
N PRO A 131 5.72 6.44 -3.02
CA PRO A 131 5.79 5.00 -3.12
C PRO A 131 4.45 4.33 -2.80
N PHE A 132 3.99 3.46 -3.70
CA PHE A 132 2.70 2.81 -3.56
C PHE A 132 2.73 1.88 -2.35
N GLN A 133 1.87 2.13 -1.38
CA GLN A 133 1.69 1.25 -0.24
C GLN A 133 0.78 0.09 -0.66
N LEU A 134 1.36 -1.10 -0.81
CA LEU A 134 0.70 -2.34 -1.17
C LEU A 134 0.40 -3.19 0.05
N LYS A 135 -0.67 -3.98 -0.01
CA LYS A 135 -0.98 -4.98 1.01
C LYS A 135 -0.17 -6.26 0.75
N ALA A 136 -0.06 -7.13 1.76
CA ALA A 136 0.42 -8.48 1.55
C ALA A 136 -0.38 -9.19 0.45
N PRO A 137 0.27 -9.98 -0.43
CA PRO A 137 -0.42 -10.65 -1.51
C PRO A 137 -1.42 -11.65 -0.97
N LEU A 138 -2.64 -11.65 -1.52
CA LEU A 138 -3.64 -12.68 -1.25
C LEU A 138 -3.02 -14.07 -1.49
N ARG A 139 -3.19 -15.03 -0.57
CA ARG A 139 -2.55 -16.38 -0.60
C ARG A 139 -1.05 -16.42 -0.23
N GLY A 140 -0.44 -15.30 0.16
CA GLY A 140 0.93 -15.24 0.67
C GLY A 140 2.02 -15.43 -0.39
N LEU A 141 3.28 -15.36 0.04
CA LEU A 141 4.46 -15.64 -0.78
C LEU A 141 4.89 -17.11 -0.55
N LYS A 142 5.37 -17.79 -1.60
CA LYS A 142 5.89 -19.17 -1.54
C LYS A 142 7.20 -19.24 -0.78
N LYS A 143 8.26 -18.61 -1.31
CA LYS A 143 9.59 -18.54 -0.68
C LYS A 143 10.17 -17.15 -0.91
N LYS A 144 10.10 -16.31 0.12
CA LYS A 144 10.42 -14.86 0.03
C LYS A 144 11.85 -14.55 -0.42
N ARG A 145 12.82 -15.41 -0.10
CA ARG A 145 14.27 -15.15 -0.34
C ARG A 145 14.85 -15.88 -1.55
N ASN A 146 14.16 -16.89 -2.08
CA ASN A 146 14.64 -17.65 -3.23
C ASN A 146 14.27 -16.93 -4.52
N HIS A 147 15.14 -17.05 -5.53
CA HIS A 147 14.92 -16.47 -6.84
C HIS A 147 13.67 -17.08 -7.51
N TYR A 148 12.98 -16.31 -8.34
CA TYR A 148 11.73 -16.74 -8.98
C TYR A 148 11.91 -18.01 -9.84
N VAL A 149 13.03 -18.11 -10.58
CA VAL A 149 13.36 -19.28 -11.42
C VAL A 149 13.55 -20.55 -10.57
N GLU A 150 13.96 -20.42 -9.32
CA GLU A 150 14.09 -21.53 -8.36
C GLU A 150 12.76 -21.89 -7.68
N GLY A 151 11.65 -21.28 -8.11
CA GLY A 151 10.32 -21.44 -7.51
C GLY A 151 10.09 -20.56 -6.27
N GLY A 152 10.90 -19.54 -6.06
CA GLY A 152 10.68 -18.50 -5.04
C GLY A 152 9.87 -17.31 -5.52
N ASP A 153 9.98 -16.18 -4.82
CA ASP A 153 9.30 -14.93 -5.16
C ASP A 153 10.25 -13.73 -5.29
N ALA A 154 11.55 -13.89 -5.02
CA ALA A 154 12.55 -12.83 -5.12
C ALA A 154 13.11 -12.68 -6.56
N GLY A 155 13.66 -11.51 -6.88
CA GLY A 155 14.32 -11.23 -8.15
C GLY A 155 13.39 -10.92 -9.31
N ASN A 156 13.89 -11.14 -10.52
CA ASN A 156 13.19 -10.80 -11.76
C ASN A 156 12.07 -11.80 -12.07
N ARG A 157 10.85 -11.29 -12.22
CA ARG A 157 9.66 -12.06 -12.62
C ARG A 157 9.16 -11.70 -14.02
N GLU A 158 9.86 -10.80 -14.71
CA GLU A 158 9.46 -10.27 -16.02
C GLU A 158 7.98 -9.88 -16.04
N ASN A 159 7.20 -10.41 -16.98
CA ASN A 159 5.78 -10.12 -17.14
C ASN A 159 4.89 -10.74 -16.05
N PHE A 160 5.37 -11.74 -15.31
CA PHE A 160 4.62 -12.39 -14.22
C PHE A 160 4.47 -11.51 -12.98
N ILE A 161 5.18 -10.38 -12.91
CA ILE A 161 5.00 -9.38 -11.85
C ILE A 161 3.56 -8.86 -11.78
N ASN A 162 2.87 -8.81 -12.92
CA ASN A 162 1.52 -8.29 -13.04
C ASN A 162 0.49 -9.11 -12.25
N GLU A 163 0.67 -10.43 -12.17
CA GLU A 163 -0.18 -11.29 -11.34
C GLU A 163 0.04 -11.00 -9.85
N LEU A 164 1.30 -10.80 -9.44
CA LEU A 164 1.64 -10.44 -8.07
C LEU A 164 1.04 -9.09 -7.68
N ILE A 165 1.18 -8.08 -8.55
CA ILE A 165 0.61 -6.74 -8.33
C ILE A 165 -0.90 -6.84 -8.12
N ARG A 166 -1.62 -7.61 -8.96
CA ARG A 166 -3.07 -7.81 -8.81
C ARG A 166 -3.47 -8.47 -7.50
N ARG A 167 -2.62 -9.33 -6.94
CA ARG A 167 -2.86 -9.96 -5.62
C ARG A 167 -2.61 -9.02 -4.44
N MET A 168 -1.88 -7.92 -4.66
CA MET A 168 -1.51 -6.94 -3.63
C MET A 168 -2.32 -5.63 -3.72
N ASN A 169 -2.93 -5.38 -4.89
CA ASN A 169 -3.74 -4.21 -5.19
C ASN A 169 -5.18 -4.35 -4.73
#